data_AF-A0A5C5UDI2-F1
#
_entry.id   AF-A0A5C5UDI2-F1
#
_cell.length_a   1.000
_cell.length_b   1.000
_cell.length_c   1.000
_cell.angle_alpha   90.00
_cell.angle_beta   90.00
_cell.angle_gamma   90.00
#
_symmetry.space_group_name_H-M   'P 1'
#
loop_
_entity.id
_entity.type
_entity.pdbx_description
1 polymer ?
#
loop_
_entity_poly.entity_id
_entity_poly.type
_entity_poly.pdbx_seq_one_letter_code
_entity_poly.pdbx_strand_id
1 'polypeptide(L)'
;MHSNEVASQATPAAVIPETGLMRIRQILGDKKRQLPAIIPVSMSTWYAGIKDGRYPRPVRLGRGSVAWRAEDIRRLVEQGVAVGGARG
;
A
#
# COMPACT_ATOMS: atom_id res chain seq x y z
N MET A 1 -22.60 -14.10 11.13
CA MET A 1 -22.82 -12.91 10.28
C MET A 1 -21.59 -12.05 10.50
N HIS A 2 -20.56 -12.20 9.68
CA HIS A 2 -19.27 -11.56 9.97
C HIS A 2 -19.43 -10.05 9.85
N SER A 3 -19.32 -9.38 11.00
CA SER A 3 -19.26 -7.94 11.18
C SER A 3 -18.29 -7.34 10.17
N ASN A 4 -18.83 -6.62 9.19
CA ASN A 4 -18.08 -5.60 8.49
C ASN A 4 -18.71 -4.27 8.92
N GLU A 5 -18.46 -3.96 10.19
CA GLU A 5 -18.79 -2.71 10.82
C GLU A 5 -17.99 -1.62 10.09
N VAL A 6 -18.69 -0.94 9.19
CA VAL A 6 -18.56 0.48 8.87
C VAL A 6 -17.28 1.15 9.34
N ALA A 7 -16.19 0.96 8.60
CA ALA A 7 -15.14 1.98 8.52
C ALA A 7 -15.66 3.16 7.70
N SER A 8 -16.62 3.88 8.28
CA SER A 8 -16.80 5.31 8.00
C SER A 8 -15.47 5.98 8.32
N GLN A 9 -14.80 6.55 7.33
CA GLN A 9 -13.95 7.73 7.49
C GLN A 9 -13.40 8.22 6.13
N ALA A 10 -13.98 9.35 5.71
CA ALA A 10 -13.36 10.50 5.04
C ALA A 10 -12.30 10.26 3.95
N THR A 11 -12.69 10.50 2.70
CA THR A 11 -11.80 11.09 1.70
C THR A 11 -11.40 12.49 2.21
N PRO A 12 -10.11 12.73 2.52
CA PRO A 12 -9.34 13.59 1.62
C PRO A 12 -7.89 13.10 1.46
N ALA A 13 -7.48 12.92 0.20
CA ALA A 13 -6.09 12.86 -0.28
C ALA A 13 -5.06 12.10 0.59
N ALA A 14 -4.82 10.83 0.24
CA ALA A 14 -3.58 10.10 0.59
C ALA A 14 -3.28 9.83 2.08
N VAL A 15 -4.31 9.54 2.88
CA VAL A 15 -4.10 9.15 4.29
C VAL A 15 -3.65 7.68 4.37
N ILE A 16 -2.39 7.44 4.72
CA ILE A 16 -1.94 6.13 5.20
C ILE A 16 -2.45 5.99 6.63
N PRO A 17 -3.35 5.03 6.94
CA PRO A 17 -3.87 4.87 8.30
C PRO A 17 -2.74 4.52 9.28
N GLU A 18 -2.82 5.02 10.52
CA GLU A 18 -1.75 4.88 11.52
C GLU A 18 -1.40 3.42 11.82
N THR A 19 -2.41 2.54 11.81
CA THR A 19 -2.25 1.09 11.92
C THR A 19 -3.31 0.41 11.07
N GLY A 20 -2.94 -0.68 10.36
CA GLY A 20 -3.89 -1.42 9.54
C GLY A 20 -3.25 -2.30 8.48
N LEU A 21 -4.08 -3.09 7.79
CA LEU A 21 -3.67 -4.01 6.73
C LEU A 21 -4.17 -3.50 5.38
N MET A 22 -3.24 -3.09 4.51
CA MET A 22 -3.51 -2.56 3.18
C MET A 22 -3.30 -3.60 2.09
N ARG A 23 -4.13 -3.51 1.05
CA ARG A 23 -4.02 -4.39 -0.13
C ARG A 23 -3.09 -3.76 -1.16
N ILE A 24 -2.48 -4.59 -2.01
CA ILE A 24 -1.57 -4.12 -3.08
C ILE A 24 -2.19 -3.06 -3.98
N ARG A 25 -3.50 -3.16 -4.27
CA ARG A 25 -4.23 -2.16 -5.07
C ARG A 25 -4.34 -0.80 -4.39
N GLN A 26 -4.37 -0.75 -3.06
CA GLN A 26 -4.38 0.51 -2.31
C GLN A 26 -2.97 1.13 -2.23
N ILE A 27 -1.92 0.30 -2.27
CA ILE A 27 -0.53 0.77 -2.26
C ILE A 27 -0.12 1.31 -3.62
N LEU A 28 -0.36 0.54 -4.67
CA LEU A 28 0.03 0.87 -6.04
C LEU A 28 -0.95 1.84 -6.73
N GLY A 29 -2.12 2.05 -6.13
CA GLY A 29 -3.20 2.81 -6.72
C GLY A 29 -3.80 2.13 -7.96
N ASP A 30 -4.83 2.76 -8.48
CA ASP A 30 -5.54 2.30 -9.66
C ASP A 30 -6.10 3.51 -10.39
N LYS A 31 -5.45 3.90 -11.49
CA LYS A 31 -5.87 5.04 -12.31
C LYS A 31 -7.30 4.86 -12.86
N LYS A 32 -7.72 3.61 -13.13
CA LYS A 32 -9.08 3.34 -13.64
C LYS A 32 -10.15 3.55 -12.58
N ARG A 33 -9.80 3.38 -11.31
CA ARG A 33 -10.72 3.52 -10.16
C ARG A 33 -10.48 4.81 -9.36
N GLN A 34 -9.73 5.75 -9.92
CA GLN A 34 -9.33 7.01 -9.26
C GLN A 34 -8.71 6.79 -7.88
N LEU A 35 -8.00 5.66 -7.70
CA LEU A 35 -7.35 5.34 -6.43
C LEU A 35 -5.92 5.90 -6.46
N PRO A 36 -5.56 6.81 -5.54
CA PRO A 36 -4.23 7.40 -5.51
C PRO A 36 -3.18 6.32 -5.22
N ALA A 37 -2.11 6.32 -6.02
CA ALA A 37 -0.97 5.46 -5.81
C ALA A 37 -0.06 6.07 -4.75
N ILE A 38 0.23 5.32 -3.67
CA ILE A 38 1.26 5.70 -2.71
C ILE A 38 2.63 5.51 -3.36
N ILE A 39 2.80 4.38 -4.05
CA ILE A 39 4.03 4.03 -4.75
C ILE A 39 3.64 3.69 -6.20
N PRO A 40 3.90 4.59 -7.17
CA PRO A 40 3.42 4.46 -8.55
C PRO A 40 4.27 3.46 -9.34
N VAL A 41 4.34 2.22 -8.86
CA VAL A 41 5.01 1.09 -9.52
C VAL A 41 3.97 0.05 -9.95
N SER A 42 4.33 -0.77 -10.93
CA SER A 42 3.46 -1.87 -11.35
C SER A 42 3.45 -3.00 -10.32
N MET A 43 2.38 -3.81 -10.31
CA MET A 43 2.24 -4.97 -9.44
C MET A 43 3.44 -5.92 -9.55
N SER A 44 3.95 -6.13 -10.75
CA SER A 44 5.13 -6.96 -11.03
C SER A 44 6.39 -6.39 -10.38
N THR A 45 6.62 -5.07 -10.49
CA THR A 45 7.76 -4.37 -9.86
C THR A 45 7.70 -4.49 -8.34
N TRP A 46 6.50 -4.38 -7.77
CA TRP A 46 6.29 -4.57 -6.34
C TRP A 46 6.67 -5.98 -5.89
N TYR A 47 6.20 -7.02 -6.57
CA TYR A 47 6.59 -8.40 -6.22
C TYR A 47 8.07 -8.67 -6.45
N ALA A 48 8.67 -8.08 -7.49
CA ALA A 48 10.11 -8.18 -7.74
C ALA A 48 10.91 -7.56 -6.59
N GLY A 49 10.56 -6.36 -6.12
CA GLY A 49 11.26 -5.74 -5.00
C GLY A 49 10.97 -6.41 -3.65
N ILE A 50 9.85 -7.12 -3.48
CA ILE A 50 9.65 -7.99 -2.30
C ILE A 50 10.66 -9.15 -2.34
N LYS A 51 10.86 -9.77 -3.52
CA LYS A 51 11.82 -10.86 -3.70
C LYS A 51 13.26 -10.38 -3.48
N ASP A 52 13.56 -9.15 -3.91
CA ASP A 52 14.85 -8.47 -3.73
C ASP A 52 15.10 -8.02 -2.28
N GLY A 53 14.06 -7.96 -1.44
CA GLY A 53 14.14 -7.47 -0.06
C GLY A 53 14.05 -5.95 0.08
N ARG A 54 13.68 -5.25 -0.99
CA ARG A 54 13.50 -3.79 -1.05
C ARG A 54 12.13 -3.31 -0.57
N TYR A 55 11.11 -4.18 -0.63
CA TYR A 55 9.75 -3.88 -0.20
C TYR A 55 9.32 -4.76 0.98
N PRO A 56 8.39 -4.30 1.83
CA PRO A 56 7.95 -5.06 2.97
C PRO A 56 7.23 -6.35 2.57
N ARG A 57 7.40 -7.38 3.39
CA ARG A 57 6.83 -8.70 3.13
C ARG A 57 5.30 -8.66 3.31
N PRO A 58 4.53 -9.34 2.44
CA PRO A 58 3.10 -9.49 2.65
C PRO A 58 2.81 -10.33 3.90
N VAL A 59 1.87 -9.86 4.71
CA VAL A 59 1.22 -10.58 5.78
C VAL A 59 0.04 -11.38 5.21
N ARG A 60 0.02 -12.68 5.45
CA ARG A 60 -1.08 -13.55 5.01
C ARG A 60 -2.23 -13.42 6.00
N LEU A 61 -3.38 -12.88 5.55
CA LEU A 61 -4.58 -12.78 6.38
C LEU A 61 -5.43 -14.06 6.38
N GLY A 62 -5.23 -14.95 5.40
CA GLY A 62 -6.02 -16.17 5.31
C GLY A 62 -5.79 -16.95 4.02
N ARG A 63 -6.83 -17.68 3.59
CA ARG A 63 -6.84 -18.65 2.48
C ARG A 63 -6.76 -17.97 1.10
N GLY A 64 -5.67 -17.25 0.84
CA GLY A 64 -5.35 -16.61 -0.45
C GLY A 64 -5.28 -15.08 -0.42
N SER A 65 -5.59 -14.44 0.71
CA SER A 65 -5.47 -12.99 0.85
C SER A 65 -4.16 -12.61 1.52
N VAL A 66 -3.37 -11.79 0.82
CA VAL A 66 -2.21 -11.08 1.36
C VAL A 66 -2.56 -9.61 1.56
N ALA A 67 -2.01 -9.03 2.62
CA ALA A 67 -2.05 -7.61 2.91
C ALA A 67 -0.68 -7.17 3.45
N TRP A 68 -0.46 -5.87 3.49
CA TRP A 68 0.77 -5.27 4.01
C TRP A 68 0.40 -4.35 5.16
N ARG A 69 1.28 -4.23 6.16
CA ARG A 69 1.03 -3.28 7.25
C ARG A 69 1.20 -1.86 6.73
N ALA A 70 0.25 -0.99 7.07
CA ALA A 70 0.34 0.42 6.75
C ALA A 70 1.63 1.05 7.34
N GLU A 71 2.04 0.60 8.53
CA GLU A 71 3.27 1.01 9.21
C GLU A 71 4.54 0.70 8.39
N ASP A 72 4.63 -0.51 7.82
CA ASP A 72 5.76 -0.92 6.98
C ASP A 72 5.82 -0.10 5.68
N ILE A 73 4.66 0.17 5.06
CA ILE A 73 4.57 0.99 3.85
C ILE A 73 4.94 2.44 4.16
N ARG A 74 4.46 2.99 5.27
CA ARG A 74 4.82 4.33 5.73
C ARG A 74 6.33 4.42 5.96
N ARG A 75 6.91 3.47 6.69
CA ARG A 75 8.36 3.40 6.90
C ARG A 75 9.13 3.32 5.59
N LEU A 76 8.65 2.54 4.63
CA LEU A 76 9.27 2.45 3.31
C LEU A 76 9.24 3.79 2.55
N VAL A 77 8.11 4.52 2.60
CA VAL A 77 7.99 5.84 1.97
C VAL A 77 8.88 6.87 2.69
N GLU A 78 8.89 6.85 4.02
CA GLU A 78 9.69 7.75 4.87
C GLU A 78 11.20 7.49 4.77
N GLN A 79 11.61 6.22 4.69
CA GLN A 79 13.00 5.81 4.44
C GLN A 79 13.46 6.12 3.00
N GLY A 80 12.54 6.54 2.14
CA GLY A 80 12.82 6.87 0.76
C GLY A 80 12.86 5.62 -0.10
N VAL A 81 11.71 5.27 -0.67
CA VAL A 81 11.74 4.86 -2.07
C VAL A 81 12.39 6.04 -2.77
N ALA A 82 13.65 5.92 -3.17
CA ALA A 82 14.39 6.96 -3.87
C ALA A 82 13.66 7.26 -5.20
N VAL A 83 12.60 8.06 -5.12
CA VAL A 83 11.90 8.64 -6.24
C VAL A 83 12.80 9.80 -6.65
N GLY A 84 13.73 9.50 -7.55
CA GLY A 84 14.37 10.53 -8.33
C GLY A 84 13.31 11.26 -9.16
N GLY A 85 13.20 12.57 -8.95
CA GLY A 85 12.34 13.49 -9.72
C GLY A 85 10.94 13.64 -9.13
N ALA A 86 10.42 14.83 -8.82
CA ALA A 86 10.82 16.18 -9.13
C ALA A 86 10.30 17.07 -8.00
N ARG A 87 11.17 17.87 -7.39
CA ARG A 87 10.75 19.15 -6.84
C ARG A 87 10.64 20.09 -8.03
N GLY A 88 9.41 20.40 -8.44
CA GLY A 88 9.08 21.56 -9.26
C GLY A 88 8.53 22.64 -8.35
#